data_AF-A0A061H1B3-F1
#
_entry.id   AF-A0A061H1B3-F1
#
_cell.length_a   1.000
_cell.length_b   1.000
_cell.length_c   1.000
_cell.angle_alpha   90.00
_cell.angle_beta   90.00
_cell.angle_gamma   90.00
#
_symmetry.space_group_name_H-M   'P 1'
#
loop_
_entity.id
_entity.type
_entity.pdbx_description
1 polymer ?
#
loop_
_entity_poly.entity_id
_entity_poly.type
_entity_poly.pdbx_seq_one_letter_code
_entity_poly.pdbx_strand_id
1 'polypeptide(L)'
;MRVLALVDGDPFGIDIWRTYQRQLYAALGDQELGRIEWLGLRPDDYRAALPGRGDPGLVEERRGLLPLSHAERQKAVKLLRGLDDEEHMSEPQRRDVRLQLSKLLLCGHKAEIEWLEDAGPVLERHGDDHGEEGGGEGGGLVGYLRARMMRRRGDA
;
A
#
# COMPACT_ATOMS: atom_id res chain seq x y z
N MET A 1 -14.77 8.35 -14.73
CA MET A 1 -13.84 9.00 -13.79
C MET A 1 -13.18 7.90 -12.96
N ARG A 2 -11.85 7.90 -12.84
CA ARG A 2 -11.15 6.96 -11.96
C ARG A 2 -10.84 7.67 -10.65
N VAL A 3 -11.10 7.01 -9.53
CA VAL A 3 -10.75 7.51 -8.20
C VAL A 3 -9.61 6.66 -7.67
N LEU A 4 -8.53 7.30 -7.27
CA LEU A 4 -7.35 6.64 -6.71
C LEU A 4 -7.24 7.02 -5.23
N ALA A 5 -6.99 6.05 -4.37
CA ALA A 5 -6.78 6.27 -2.94
C ALA A 5 -5.32 6.04 -2.57
N LEU A 6 -4.64 7.13 -2.18
CA LEU A 6 -3.36 7.12 -1.51
C LEU A 6 -3.63 7.12 0.00
N VAL A 7 -3.24 6.05 0.70
CA VAL A 7 -3.45 5.84 2.14
C VAL A 7 -2.20 5.20 2.74
N ASP A 8 -2.06 5.33 4.07
CA ASP A 8 -0.98 4.72 4.83
C ASP A 8 -0.96 3.20 4.71
N GLY A 9 0.23 2.63 4.90
CA GLY A 9 0.51 1.20 4.90
C GLY A 9 0.14 0.56 6.24
N ASP A 10 -1.09 0.78 6.69
CA ASP A 10 -1.57 0.31 7.99
C ASP A 10 -3.06 -0.14 7.95
N PRO A 11 -3.58 -0.75 9.03
CA PRO A 11 -4.96 -1.21 9.06
C PRO A 11 -6.00 -0.09 8.97
N PHE A 12 -5.68 1.14 9.37
CA PHE A 12 -6.58 2.29 9.29
C PHE A 12 -6.65 2.83 7.87
N GLY A 13 -5.52 2.95 7.16
CA GLY A 13 -5.47 3.31 5.74
C GLY A 13 -6.32 2.36 4.88
N ILE A 14 -6.21 1.05 5.15
CA ILE A 14 -7.05 0.03 4.50
C ILE A 14 -8.54 0.25 4.80
N ASP A 15 -8.89 0.55 6.05
CA ASP A 15 -10.29 0.79 6.45
C ASP A 15 -10.87 2.07 5.86
N ILE A 16 -10.05 3.12 5.70
CA ILE A 16 -10.42 4.35 5.00
C ILE A 16 -10.78 4.03 3.56
N TRP A 17 -9.88 3.35 2.82
CA TRP A 17 -10.14 2.95 1.44
C TRP A 17 -11.43 2.11 1.31
N ARG A 18 -11.59 1.10 2.18
CA ARG A 18 -12.80 0.26 2.23
C ARG A 18 -14.06 1.07 2.48
N THR A 19 -14.01 2.02 3.42
CA THR A 19 -15.16 2.84 3.79
C THR A 19 -15.62 3.71 2.63
N TYR A 20 -14.67 4.35 1.92
CA TYR A 20 -15.01 5.12 0.73
C TYR A 20 -15.51 4.22 -0.42
N GLN A 21 -14.91 3.04 -0.61
CA GLN A 21 -15.39 2.07 -1.61
C GLN A 21 -16.84 1.66 -1.33
N ARG A 22 -17.18 1.37 -0.07
CA ARG A 22 -18.55 1.05 0.36
C ARG A 22 -19.53 2.19 0.10
N GLN A 23 -19.15 3.42 0.46
CA GLN A 23 -20.00 4.60 0.26
C GLN A 23 -20.23 4.89 -1.22
N LEU A 24 -19.19 4.76 -2.04
CA LEU A 24 -19.28 4.96 -3.47
C LEU A 24 -20.16 3.89 -4.14
N TYR A 25 -20.01 2.63 -3.74
CA TYR A 25 -20.90 1.55 -4.16
C TYR A 25 -22.36 1.80 -3.75
N ALA A 26 -22.61 2.26 -2.52
CA ALA A 26 -23.96 2.60 -2.07
C ALA A 26 -24.59 3.76 -2.88
N ALA A 27 -23.78 4.71 -3.35
CA ALA A 27 -24.24 5.85 -4.12
C ALA A 27 -24.45 5.54 -5.62
N LEU A 28 -23.60 4.70 -6.21
CA LEU A 28 -23.54 4.49 -7.67
C LEU A 28 -23.89 3.06 -8.12
N GLY A 29 -24.09 2.14 -7.18
CA GLY A 29 -24.27 0.71 -7.47
C GLY A 29 -23.01 0.06 -8.05
N ASP A 30 -23.20 -1.02 -8.82
CA ASP A 30 -22.13 -1.79 -9.48
C ASP A 30 -21.70 -1.19 -10.83
N GLN A 31 -21.82 0.12 -11.01
CA GLN A 31 -21.28 0.78 -12.19
C GLN A 31 -19.74 0.82 -12.11
N GLU A 32 -19.03 0.76 -13.25
CA GLU A 32 -17.57 0.88 -13.28
C GLU A 32 -17.04 2.16 -12.61
N LEU A 33 -17.86 3.21 -12.55
CA LEU A 33 -17.57 4.46 -11.84
C LEU A 33 -17.51 4.29 -10.31
N GLY A 34 -17.95 3.16 -9.78
CA GLY A 34 -18.03 2.83 -8.35
C GLY A 34 -16.75 2.24 -7.75
N ARG A 35 -15.63 2.20 -8.49
CA ARG A 35 -14.39 1.56 -8.01
C ARG A 35 -13.30 2.58 -7.69
N ILE A 36 -12.87 2.55 -6.44
CA ILE A 36 -11.70 3.26 -5.93
C ILE A 36 -10.52 2.32 -6.02
N GLU A 37 -9.52 2.69 -6.81
CA GLU A 37 -8.31 1.89 -6.90
C GLU A 37 -7.37 2.24 -5.74
N TRP A 38 -6.88 1.22 -5.04
CA TRP A 38 -5.94 1.41 -3.95
C TRP A 38 -4.53 1.66 -4.48
N LEU A 39 -4.05 2.89 -4.36
CA LEU A 39 -2.70 3.36 -4.73
C LEU A 39 -1.76 3.50 -3.53
N GLY A 40 -2.32 3.52 -2.32
CA GLY A 40 -1.61 3.59 -1.04
C GLY A 40 -0.54 2.52 -0.83
N LEU A 41 0.27 2.78 0.20
CA LEU A 41 1.40 1.95 0.60
C LEU A 41 0.96 0.52 0.90
N ARG A 42 1.73 -0.43 0.43
CA ARG A 42 1.55 -1.86 0.70
C ARG A 42 2.74 -2.40 1.47
N PRO A 43 2.55 -3.43 2.31
CA PRO A 43 3.65 -4.13 2.98
C PRO A 43 4.82 -4.54 2.10
N ASP A 44 4.57 -4.87 0.83
CA ASP A 44 5.65 -5.21 -0.11
C ASP A 44 6.51 -4.01 -0.49
N ASP A 45 5.96 -2.78 -0.48
CA ASP A 45 6.64 -1.56 -0.91
C ASP A 45 7.76 -1.16 0.07
N TYR A 46 7.61 -1.48 1.35
CA TYR A 46 8.60 -1.18 2.39
C TYR A 46 9.20 -2.46 3.02
N ARG A 47 8.98 -3.62 2.42
CA ARG A 47 9.46 -4.91 2.95
C ARG A 47 10.98 -4.96 3.06
N ALA A 48 11.70 -4.38 2.10
CA ALA A 48 13.16 -4.35 2.09
C ALA A 48 13.75 -3.54 3.27
N ALA A 49 13.01 -2.53 3.72
CA ALA A 49 13.37 -1.69 4.85
C ALA A 49 13.03 -2.33 6.23
N LEU A 50 12.41 -3.50 6.27
CA LEU A 50 12.03 -4.14 7.55
C LEU A 50 13.26 -4.55 8.39
N PRO A 51 13.19 -4.39 9.73
CA PRO A 51 14.25 -4.85 10.62
C PRO A 51 14.55 -6.33 10.47
N GLY A 52 15.84 -6.69 10.38
CA GLY A 52 16.29 -8.08 10.25
C GLY A 52 16.13 -8.70 8.86
N ARG A 53 15.65 -7.95 7.87
CA ARG A 53 15.60 -8.38 6.46
C ARG A 53 16.36 -7.50 5.48
N GLY A 54 16.86 -6.33 5.92
CA GLY A 54 17.67 -5.42 5.11
C GLY A 54 19.18 -5.61 5.31
N ASP A 55 19.93 -5.19 4.30
CA ASP A 55 21.39 -5.00 4.37
C ASP A 55 21.72 -4.05 5.55
N PRO A 56 22.69 -4.39 6.43
CA PRO A 56 23.12 -3.51 7.52
C PRO A 56 23.58 -2.11 7.07
N GLY A 57 23.81 -1.85 5.78
CA GLY A 57 24.02 -0.50 5.24
C GLY A 57 22.79 0.41 5.19
N LEU A 58 21.57 -0.14 5.40
CA LEU A 58 20.28 0.56 5.19
C LEU A 58 19.66 1.10 6.49
N VAL A 59 20.49 1.42 7.49
CA VAL A 59 20.00 1.81 8.84
C VAL A 59 19.22 3.13 8.82
N GLU A 60 19.60 4.09 7.95
CA GLU A 60 18.83 5.33 7.78
C GLU A 60 17.48 5.09 7.08
N GLU A 61 17.40 4.06 6.23
CA GLU A 61 16.20 3.70 5.44
C GLU A 61 15.09 3.04 6.28
N ARG A 62 15.39 2.73 7.56
CA ARG A 62 14.39 2.29 8.56
C ARG A 62 13.68 3.45 9.24
N ARG A 63 14.13 4.69 9.07
CA ARG A 63 13.45 5.86 9.64
C ARG A 63 12.03 5.93 9.06
N GLY A 64 11.03 6.02 9.93
CA GLY A 64 9.62 6.11 9.55
C GLY A 64 8.84 4.79 9.52
N LEU A 65 9.48 3.61 9.64
CA LEU A 65 8.73 2.36 9.87
C LEU A 65 8.38 2.21 11.35
N LEU A 66 7.10 2.03 11.63
CA LEU A 66 6.58 1.95 12.99
C LEU A 66 6.11 0.53 13.29
N PRO A 67 6.37 -0.01 14.49
CA PRO A 67 5.79 -1.29 14.89
C PRO A 67 4.28 -1.17 15.02
N LEU A 68 3.55 -2.20 14.60
CA LEU A 68 2.10 -2.26 14.80
C LEU A 68 1.78 -2.33 16.29
N SER A 69 1.02 -1.34 16.75
CA SER A 69 0.43 -1.29 18.08
C SER A 69 -0.57 -2.41 18.30
N HIS A 70 -0.94 -2.65 19.57
CA HIS A 70 -1.97 -3.63 19.91
C HIS A 70 -3.31 -3.30 19.26
N ALA A 71 -3.71 -2.02 19.28
CA ALA A 71 -4.97 -1.56 18.69
C ALA A 71 -5.01 -1.78 17.17
N GLU A 72 -3.92 -1.51 16.46
CA GLU A 72 -3.83 -1.73 15.01
C GLU A 72 -3.90 -3.22 14.67
N ARG A 73 -3.24 -4.09 15.46
CA ARG A 73 -3.36 -5.55 15.28
C ARG A 73 -4.80 -6.03 15.48
N GLN A 74 -5.47 -5.54 16.53
CA GLN A 74 -6.89 -5.83 16.76
C GLN A 74 -7.76 -5.34 15.61
N LYS A 75 -7.49 -4.12 15.09
CA LYS A 75 -8.18 -3.58 13.92
C LYS A 75 -7.99 -4.47 12.69
N ALA A 76 -6.75 -4.88 12.39
CA ALA A 76 -6.46 -5.77 11.26
C ALA A 76 -7.20 -7.11 11.37
N VAL A 77 -7.21 -7.73 12.56
CA VAL A 77 -7.96 -8.97 12.81
C VAL A 77 -9.47 -8.77 12.65
N LYS A 78 -10.01 -7.66 13.17
CA LYS A 78 -11.43 -7.31 12.99
C LYS A 78 -11.78 -7.13 11.51
N LEU A 79 -10.93 -6.42 10.76
CA LEU A 79 -11.11 -6.21 9.33
C LEU A 79 -11.11 -7.54 8.58
N LEU A 80 -10.18 -8.45 8.88
CA LEU A 80 -10.08 -9.78 8.28
C LEU A 80 -11.35 -10.62 8.50
N ARG A 81 -11.90 -10.59 9.73
CA ARG A 81 -13.09 -11.38 10.08
C ARG A 81 -14.35 -10.94 9.34
N GLY A 82 -14.47 -9.65 9.05
CA GLY A 82 -15.62 -9.10 8.33
C GLY A 82 -15.40 -8.92 6.83
N LEU A 83 -14.38 -9.56 6.22
CA LEU A 83 -14.13 -9.40 4.79
C LEU A 83 -15.14 -10.15 3.92
N ASP A 84 -15.57 -11.33 4.35
CA ASP A 84 -16.45 -12.18 3.54
C ASP A 84 -17.88 -11.62 3.43
N ASP A 85 -18.26 -10.75 4.36
CA ASP A 85 -19.57 -10.08 4.39
C ASP A 85 -19.61 -8.79 3.55
N GLU A 86 -18.51 -8.40 2.88
CA GLU A 86 -18.44 -7.16 2.12
C GLU A 86 -18.93 -7.34 0.68
N GLU A 87 -20.23 -7.17 0.47
CA GLU A 87 -20.92 -7.28 -0.82
C GLU A 87 -20.40 -6.26 -1.86
N HIS A 88 -19.92 -5.11 -1.40
CA HIS A 88 -19.44 -4.02 -2.25
C HIS A 88 -18.05 -4.26 -2.85
N MET A 89 -17.41 -5.38 -2.51
CA MET A 89 -16.09 -5.77 -3.00
C MET A 89 -16.20 -6.98 -3.92
N SER A 90 -15.43 -6.97 -5.00
CA SER A 90 -15.19 -8.17 -5.81
C SER A 90 -14.29 -9.17 -5.08
N GLU A 91 -14.34 -10.44 -5.48
CA GLU A 91 -13.48 -11.48 -4.89
C GLU A 91 -11.97 -11.18 -5.01
N PRO A 92 -11.46 -10.66 -6.15
CA PRO A 92 -10.06 -10.22 -6.23
C PRO A 92 -9.70 -9.13 -5.22
N GLN A 93 -10.60 -8.16 -4.98
CA GLN A 93 -10.38 -7.10 -3.99
C GLN A 93 -10.35 -7.66 -2.57
N ARG A 94 -11.29 -8.57 -2.23
CA ARG A 94 -11.29 -9.23 -0.91
C ARG A 94 -10.00 -10.02 -0.69
N ARG A 95 -9.55 -10.75 -1.70
CA ARG A 95 -8.28 -11.50 -1.66
C ARG A 95 -7.08 -10.59 -1.49
N ASP A 96 -7.02 -9.47 -2.21
CA ASP A 96 -5.93 -8.49 -2.07
C ASP A 96 -5.90 -7.89 -0.66
N VAL A 97 -7.04 -7.43 -0.14
CA VAL A 97 -7.11 -6.88 1.23
C VAL A 97 -6.72 -7.93 2.28
N ARG A 98 -7.22 -9.16 2.14
CA ARG A 98 -6.82 -10.27 3.01
C ARG A 98 -5.31 -10.47 2.99
N LEU A 99 -4.70 -10.49 1.80
CA LEU A 99 -3.25 -10.62 1.64
C LEU A 99 -2.50 -9.47 2.31
N GLN A 100 -2.90 -8.22 2.08
CA GLN A 100 -2.21 -7.06 2.67
C GLN A 100 -2.34 -7.05 4.21
N LEU A 101 -3.52 -7.33 4.77
CA LEU A 101 -3.72 -7.42 6.22
C LEU A 101 -2.92 -8.57 6.84
N SER A 102 -2.86 -9.73 6.19
CA SER A 102 -2.02 -10.85 6.65
C SER A 102 -0.54 -10.49 6.62
N LYS A 103 -0.06 -9.82 5.57
CA LYS A 103 1.32 -9.34 5.49
C LYS A 103 1.62 -8.33 6.58
N LEU A 104 0.74 -7.36 6.84
CA LEU A 104 0.89 -6.41 7.95
C LEU A 104 1.07 -7.13 9.29
N LEU A 105 0.20 -8.10 9.59
CA LEU A 105 0.26 -8.86 10.84
C LEU A 105 1.54 -9.68 10.97
N LEU A 106 2.01 -10.30 9.87
CA LEU A 106 3.24 -11.09 9.84
C LEU A 106 4.50 -10.24 9.94
N CYS A 107 4.55 -9.12 9.23
CA CYS A 107 5.68 -8.18 9.25
C CYS A 107 5.73 -7.39 10.56
N GLY A 108 4.57 -7.16 11.19
CA GLY A 108 4.47 -6.47 12.47
C GLY A 108 4.81 -4.98 12.43
N HIS A 109 4.92 -4.39 11.24
CA HIS A 109 5.28 -2.98 11.03
C HIS A 109 4.35 -2.33 10.01
N LYS A 110 4.22 -1.01 10.13
CA LYS A 110 3.50 -0.12 9.22
C LYS A 110 4.40 0.97 8.68
N ALA A 111 3.94 1.62 7.64
CA ALA A 111 4.55 2.80 7.05
C ALA A 111 3.48 3.89 6.88
N GLU A 112 3.77 5.11 7.31
CA GLU A 112 2.95 6.29 6.99
C GLU A 112 3.31 6.78 5.59
N ILE A 113 2.42 7.49 4.88
CA ILE A 113 2.72 8.03 3.54
C ILE A 113 3.96 8.94 3.56
N GLU A 114 4.19 9.69 4.64
CA GLU A 114 5.37 10.54 4.83
C GLU A 114 6.69 9.73 4.75
N TRP A 115 6.65 8.42 5.01
CA TRP A 115 7.81 7.55 4.80
C TRP A 115 8.32 7.60 3.36
N LEU A 116 7.44 7.86 2.38
CA LEU A 116 7.84 8.00 0.98
C LEU A 116 8.75 9.20 0.75
N GLU A 117 8.73 10.25 1.57
CA GLU A 117 9.64 11.39 1.43
C GLU A 117 11.09 10.98 1.72
N ASP A 118 11.27 10.08 2.70
CA ASP A 118 12.58 9.60 3.15
C ASP A 118 13.07 8.35 2.38
N ALA A 119 12.16 7.58 1.77
CA ALA A 119 12.44 6.27 1.18
C ALA A 119 12.87 6.29 -0.30
N GLY A 120 13.02 7.47 -0.91
CA GLY A 120 13.35 7.63 -2.34
C GLY A 120 14.41 6.66 -2.89
N PRO A 121 15.57 6.46 -2.21
CA PRO A 121 16.62 5.55 -2.69
C PRO A 121 16.25 4.05 -2.65
N VAL A 122 15.30 3.62 -1.83
CA VAL A 122 14.94 2.20 -1.63
C VAL A 122 14.04 1.67 -2.73
N LEU A 123 13.12 2.51 -3.19
CA LEU A 123 12.16 2.16 -4.23
C LEU A 123 12.80 2.14 -5.62
N GLU A 124 13.86 2.93 -5.83
CA GLU A 124 14.67 2.95 -7.06
C GLU A 124 15.52 1.67 -7.20
N ARG A 125 16.15 1.19 -6.11
CA ARG A 125 17.00 -0.03 -6.11
C ARG A 125 16.26 -1.35 -6.35
N HIS A 126 14.92 -1.39 -6.27
CA HIS A 126 14.12 -2.56 -6.65
C HIS A 126 13.46 -2.40 -8.04
N GLY A 127 13.77 -1.32 -8.75
CA GLY A 127 13.31 -1.04 -10.12
C GLY A 127 14.29 -1.44 -11.22
N ASP A 128 15.60 -1.46 -10.94
CA ASP A 128 16.62 -1.54 -11.98
C ASP A 128 17.40 -2.87 -11.95
N ASP A 129 16.89 -3.85 -12.70
CA ASP A 129 17.71 -4.90 -13.34
C ASP A 129 18.10 -4.51 -14.78
N HIS A 130 17.82 -3.25 -15.16
CA HIS A 130 18.28 -2.64 -16.39
C HIS A 130 19.00 -1.33 -16.03
N GLY A 131 20.32 -1.41 -15.98
CA GLY A 131 21.16 -0.26 -15.71
C GLY A 131 21.00 0.82 -16.77
N GLU A 132 20.41 1.95 -16.38
CA GLU A 132 20.71 3.24 -16.98
C GLU A 132 20.88 4.28 -15.86
N GLU A 133 22.09 4.85 -15.77
CA GLU A 133 22.41 5.99 -14.92
C GLU A 133 21.62 7.22 -15.41
N GLY A 134 20.40 7.38 -14.92
CA GLY A 134 19.54 8.54 -15.17
C GLY A 134 19.39 9.40 -13.92
N GLY A 135 20.35 10.30 -13.67
CA GLY A 135 20.14 11.36 -12.69
C GLY A 135 19.04 12.33 -13.15
N GLY A 136 17.95 12.44 -12.39
CA GLY A 136 16.99 13.53 -12.53
C GLY A 136 15.53 13.17 -12.32
N GLU A 137 14.95 13.71 -11.24
CA GLU A 137 13.52 14.01 -11.07
C GLU A 137 12.56 12.83 -10.85
N GLY A 138 12.59 12.31 -9.62
CA GLY A 138 11.45 11.56 -9.10
C GLY A 138 11.56 10.93 -7.72
N GLY A 139 12.58 11.18 -6.91
CA GLY A 139 12.66 10.56 -5.58
C GLY A 139 11.40 10.77 -4.72
N GLY A 140 11.05 9.76 -3.95
CA GLY A 140 9.99 9.79 -2.95
C GLY A 140 8.55 9.68 -3.46
N LEU A 141 7.60 10.45 -2.90
CA LEU A 141 6.17 10.29 -3.19
C LEU A 141 5.85 10.39 -4.70
N VAL A 142 6.43 11.35 -5.40
CA VAL A 142 6.15 11.57 -6.84
C VAL A 142 6.61 10.38 -7.68
N GLY A 143 7.81 9.85 -7.42
CA GLY A 143 8.33 8.67 -8.11
C GLY A 143 7.54 7.42 -7.77
N TYR A 144 7.18 7.25 -6.51
CA TYR A 144 6.30 6.16 -6.09
C TYR A 144 4.99 6.18 -6.89
N LEU A 145 4.31 7.33 -6.96
CA LEU A 145 3.06 7.47 -7.71
C LEU A 145 3.28 7.20 -9.20
N ARG A 146 4.35 7.74 -9.81
CA ARG A 146 4.67 7.53 -11.22
C ARG A 146 4.90 6.04 -11.50
N ALA A 147 5.73 5.35 -10.71
CA ALA A 147 5.99 3.93 -10.85
C ALA A 147 4.71 3.09 -10.69
N ARG A 148 3.88 3.42 -9.70
CA ARG A 148 2.63 2.69 -9.41
C ARG A 148 1.59 2.88 -10.51
N MET A 149 1.52 4.07 -11.12
CA MET A 149 0.64 4.35 -12.25
C MET A 149 1.15 3.71 -13.56
N MET A 150 2.48 3.63 -13.76
CA MET A 150 3.08 3.04 -14.97
C MET A 150 2.96 1.51 -15.00
N ARG A 151 3.24 0.80 -13.88
CA ARG A 151 3.07 -0.67 -13.80
C ARG A 151 1.66 -1.12 -14.18
N ARG A 152 0.66 -0.26 -13.96
CA ARG A 152 -0.75 -0.53 -14.31
C ARG A 152 -1.11 -0.31 -15.78
N ARG A 153 -0.27 0.40 -16.55
CA ARG A 153 -0.49 0.58 -17.99
C ARG A 153 0.06 -0.57 -18.83
N GLY A 154 1.00 -1.35 -18.29
CA GLY A 154 1.59 -2.51 -18.97
C GLY A 154 0.78 -3.81 -18.88
N ASP A 155 -0.21 -3.87 -17.98
CA ASP A 155 -1.07 -5.05 -17.75
C ASP A 155 -2.44 -4.97 -18.49
N ALA A 156 -2.59 -4.03 -19.45
CA ALA A 156 -3.83 -3.76 -20.19
C ALA A 156 -3.73 -4.13 -21.67
#